data_AF-A0A349DNM7-F1
#
_entry.id   AF-A0A349DNM7-F1
#
_cell.length_a   1.000
_cell.length_b   1.000
_cell.length_c   1.000
_cell.angle_alpha   90.00
_cell.angle_beta   90.00
_cell.angle_gamma   90.00
#
_symmetry.space_group_name_H-M   'P 1'
#
loop_
_entity.id
_entity.type
_entity.pdbx_description
1 polymer ?
#
loop_
_entity_poly.entity_id
_entity_poly.type
_entity_poly.pdbx_seq_one_letter_code
_entity_poly.pdbx_strand_id
1 'polypeptide(L)'
;MKNQNQKNEKPTYQGAYELLLASFDRELTEAETAMLEQGLADFAELRAEKADLEKLRTLVGEQTHAFKPFFAGRVMHKIENLQQRSKEKGLTGWMVRIFPKVAVSGLAVIILLMASTYLVEGSFSLDTLLGISEVAAEDADYYLIENF
;
A
#
# COMPACT_ATOMS: atom_id res chain seq x y z
N MET A 1 -19.89 19.93 -13.99
CA MET A 1 -20.33 21.29 -13.62
C MET A 1 -20.72 21.27 -12.14
N LYS A 2 -19.84 21.72 -11.24
CA LYS A 2 -20.18 21.90 -9.81
C LYS A 2 -20.23 23.40 -9.52
N ASN A 3 -21.38 23.79 -9.03
CA ASN A 3 -21.93 25.13 -8.94
C ASN A 3 -21.02 26.16 -8.29
N GLN A 4 -20.94 27.28 -8.99
CA GLN A 4 -20.70 28.63 -8.49
C GLN A 4 -21.62 28.92 -7.30
N ASN A 5 -21.06 29.03 -6.10
CA ASN A 5 -21.68 29.74 -4.97
C ASN A 5 -20.62 29.98 -3.88
N GLN A 6 -19.52 30.64 -4.26
CA GLN A 6 -18.72 31.40 -3.30
C GLN A 6 -19.48 32.70 -3.05
N LYS A 7 -20.43 32.64 -2.10
CA LYS A 7 -21.04 33.84 -1.55
C LYS A 7 -19.91 34.74 -1.06
N ASN A 8 -19.99 36.01 -1.45
CA ASN A 8 -19.27 37.12 -0.86
C ASN A 8 -19.68 37.28 0.61
N GLU A 9 -19.26 36.34 1.45
CA GLU A 9 -19.36 36.43 2.89
C GLU A 9 -18.16 37.24 3.36
N LYS A 10 -18.43 38.30 4.14
CA LYS A 10 -17.36 39.07 4.79
C LYS A 10 -16.41 38.11 5.50
N PRO A 11 -15.08 38.33 5.42
CA PRO A 11 -14.13 37.44 6.04
C PRO A 11 -14.45 37.30 7.53
N THR A 12 -14.73 36.08 7.97
CA THR A 12 -14.81 35.78 9.40
C THR A 12 -13.38 35.78 9.95
N TYR A 13 -13.19 36.22 11.20
CA TYR A 13 -11.87 36.24 11.83
C TYR A 13 -11.12 34.90 11.70
N GLN A 14 -11.82 33.78 11.94
CA GLN A 14 -11.25 32.44 11.83
C GLN A 14 -10.80 32.11 10.39
N GLY A 15 -11.63 32.44 9.39
CA GLY A 15 -11.28 32.19 7.98
C GLY A 15 -10.09 33.04 7.52
N ALA A 16 -10.02 34.30 7.93
CA ALA A 16 -8.89 35.17 7.63
C ALA A 16 -7.60 34.70 8.33
N TYR A 17 -7.71 34.14 9.54
CA TYR A 17 -6.57 33.53 10.25
C TYR A 17 -6.06 32.25 9.59
N GLU A 18 -6.95 31.38 9.13
CA GLU A 18 -6.56 30.19 8.37
C GLU A 18 -5.84 30.57 7.06
N LEU A 19 -6.33 31.60 6.36
CA LEU A 19 -5.65 32.11 5.16
C LEU A 19 -4.30 32.74 5.50
N LEU A 20 -4.17 33.44 6.64
CA LEU A 20 -2.91 33.97 7.12
C LEU A 20 -1.90 32.84 7.33
N LEU A 21 -2.27 31.78 8.05
CA LEU A 21 -1.39 30.61 8.25
C LEU A 21 -1.03 29.92 6.93
N ALA A 22 -2.03 29.70 6.07
CA ALA A 22 -1.81 29.10 4.76
C ALA A 22 -0.83 29.90 3.89
N SER A 23 -0.78 31.24 4.04
CA SER A 23 0.16 32.11 3.32
C SER A 23 1.63 31.85 3.66
N PHE A 24 1.91 31.26 4.83
CA PHE A 24 3.27 30.91 5.23
C PHE A 24 3.73 29.56 4.65
N ASP A 25 2.80 28.65 4.39
CA ASP A 25 3.09 27.29 3.90
C ASP A 25 3.00 27.17 2.37
N ARG A 26 2.08 27.92 1.74
CA ARG A 26 1.81 27.87 0.29
C ARG A 26 1.54 29.25 -0.30
N GLU A 27 1.68 29.35 -1.62
CA GLU A 27 1.19 30.50 -2.36
C GLU A 27 -0.35 30.53 -2.34
N LEU A 28 -0.91 31.69 -2.01
CA LEU A 28 -2.34 31.96 -2.04
C LEU A 28 -2.78 32.37 -3.46
N THR A 29 -4.02 32.04 -3.80
CA THR A 29 -4.66 32.53 -5.04
C THR A 29 -5.06 34.00 -4.90
N GLU A 30 -5.22 34.72 -6.01
CA GLU A 30 -5.57 36.16 -5.99
C GLU A 30 -6.86 36.46 -5.19
N ALA A 31 -7.85 35.56 -5.26
CA ALA A 31 -9.09 35.69 -4.51
C ALA A 31 -8.88 35.51 -2.99
N GLU A 32 -8.04 34.56 -2.58
CA GLU A 32 -7.70 34.31 -1.17
C GLU A 32 -6.88 35.47 -0.59
N THR A 33 -5.96 36.03 -1.38
CA THR A 33 -5.17 37.21 -0.99
C THR A 33 -6.06 38.42 -0.74
N ALA A 34 -7.04 38.68 -1.62
CA ALA A 34 -8.00 39.75 -1.43
C ALA A 34 -8.84 39.56 -0.15
N MET A 35 -9.27 38.32 0.14
CA MET A 35 -9.99 38.00 1.39
C MET A 35 -9.12 38.17 2.64
N LEU A 36 -7.83 37.80 2.57
CA LEU A 36 -6.87 38.00 3.65
C LEU A 36 -6.59 39.49 3.88
N GLU A 37 -6.39 40.28 2.83
CA GLU A 37 -6.19 41.73 2.94
C GLU A 37 -7.40 42.43 3.55
N GLN A 38 -8.61 42.03 3.14
CA GLN A 38 -9.84 42.53 3.74
C GLN A 38 -9.95 42.12 5.22
N GLY A 39 -9.62 40.88 5.57
CA GLY A 39 -9.57 40.42 6.96
C GLY A 39 -8.54 41.17 7.81
N LEU A 40 -7.37 41.51 7.25
CA LEU A 40 -6.35 42.31 7.91
C LEU A 40 -6.79 43.77 8.09
N ALA A 41 -7.59 44.32 7.17
CA ALA A 41 -8.16 45.65 7.31
C ALA A 41 -9.23 45.69 8.41
N ASP A 42 -10.09 44.68 8.45
CA ASP A 42 -11.25 44.60 9.36
C ASP A 42 -10.86 44.22 10.81
N PHE A 43 -9.83 43.39 11.00
CA PHE A 43 -9.42 42.89 12.32
C PHE A 43 -8.03 43.37 12.73
N ALA A 44 -7.96 44.20 13.78
CA ALA A 44 -6.70 44.69 14.32
C ALA A 44 -5.86 43.60 15.00
N GLU A 45 -6.51 42.61 15.65
CA GLU A 45 -5.78 41.48 16.27
C GLU A 45 -5.05 40.64 15.22
N LEU A 46 -5.63 40.47 14.02
CA LEU A 46 -5.03 39.68 12.95
C LEU A 46 -3.74 40.31 12.41
N ARG A 47 -3.66 41.64 12.41
CA ARG A 47 -2.42 42.37 12.05
C ARG A 47 -1.32 42.20 13.09
N ALA A 48 -1.67 42.18 14.38
CA ALA A 48 -0.71 41.92 15.45
C ALA A 48 -0.16 40.50 15.35
N GLU A 49 -1.04 39.52 15.15
CA GLU A 49 -0.69 38.11 14.98
C GLU A 49 0.22 37.88 13.76
N LYS A 50 -0.07 38.53 12.63
CA LYS A 50 0.82 38.50 11.45
C LYS A 50 2.22 39.00 11.78
N ALA A 51 2.35 40.11 12.49
CA ALA A 51 3.64 40.68 12.87
C ALA A 51 4.42 39.75 13.82
N ASP A 52 3.73 39.09 14.75
CA ASP A 52 4.33 38.12 15.66
C ASP A 52 4.82 36.87 14.91
N LEU A 53 4.05 36.35 13.95
CA LEU A 53 4.45 35.23 13.10
C LEU A 53 5.64 35.57 12.21
N GLU A 54 5.66 36.77 11.62
CA GLU A 54 6.82 37.24 10.83
C GLU A 54 8.08 37.36 11.69
N LYS A 55 7.94 37.85 12.92
CA LYS A 55 9.04 37.92 13.89
C LYS A 55 9.55 36.55 14.31
N LEU A 56 8.67 35.57 14.51
CA LEU A 56 9.08 34.19 14.79
C LEU A 56 9.81 33.59 13.59
N ARG A 57 9.33 33.85 12.36
CA ARG A 57 9.95 33.36 11.13
C ARG A 57 11.36 33.91 10.95
N THR A 58 11.61 35.19 11.26
CA THR A 58 12.96 35.75 11.19
C THR A 58 13.87 35.13 12.25
N LEU A 59 13.40 35.01 13.49
CA LEU A 59 14.17 34.39 14.58
C LEU A 59 14.54 32.93 14.31
N VAL A 60 13.65 32.15 13.67
CA VAL A 60 13.92 30.76 13.27
C VAL A 60 14.76 30.70 11.99
N GLY A 61 14.49 31.56 11.02
CA GLY A 61 15.18 31.57 9.73
C GLY A 61 16.65 31.99 9.81
N GLU A 62 17.03 32.77 10.82
CA GLU A 62 18.42 33.14 11.10
C GLU A 62 19.26 31.99 11.67
N GLN A 63 18.64 30.87 12.07
CA GLN A 63 19.38 29.67 12.43
C GLN A 63 19.93 29.00 11.18
N THR A 64 21.21 29.25 10.92
CA THR A 64 22.00 28.48 9.96
C THR A 64 22.20 27.06 10.51
N HIS A 65 21.27 26.17 10.17
CA HIS A 65 21.41 24.75 10.46
C HIS A 65 22.58 24.17 9.65
N ALA A 66 23.74 24.05 10.27
CA ALA A 66 24.86 23.32 9.70
C ALA A 66 24.57 21.82 9.79
N PHE A 67 24.40 21.16 8.64
CA PHE A 67 24.34 19.71 8.60
C PHE A 67 25.68 19.12 9.09
N LYS A 68 25.61 17.96 9.74
CA LYS A 68 26.82 17.21 10.11
C LYS A 68 27.69 16.97 8.86
N PRO A 69 29.04 16.98 9.00
CA PRO A 69 29.94 16.71 7.89
C PRO A 69 29.55 15.45 7.11
N PHE A 70 29.76 15.48 5.80
CA PHE A 70 29.48 14.35 4.89
C PHE A 70 28.02 13.87 4.89
N PHE A 71 27.05 14.72 5.24
CA PHE A 71 25.62 14.39 5.20
C PHE A 71 25.19 13.85 3.81
N ALA A 72 25.55 14.56 2.74
CA ALA A 72 25.24 14.13 1.37
C ALA A 72 25.81 12.75 1.05
N GLY A 73 27.06 12.47 1.44
CA GLY A 73 27.70 11.16 1.26
C GLY A 73 26.97 10.04 2.02
N ARG A 74 26.56 10.29 3.27
CA ARG A 74 25.79 9.32 4.07
C ARG A 74 24.42 9.02 3.47
N VAL A 75 23.76 10.03 2.90
CA VAL A 75 22.46 9.86 2.24
C VAL A 75 22.63 9.04 0.95
N MET A 76 23.58 9.40 0.09
CA MET A 76 23.83 8.66 -1.16
C MET A 76 24.19 7.20 -0.91
N HIS A 77 25.07 6.94 0.05
CA HIS A 77 25.43 5.57 0.44
C HIS A 77 24.23 4.78 0.98
N LYS A 78 23.32 5.42 1.71
CA LYS A 78 22.10 4.77 2.19
C LYS A 78 21.14 4.44 1.05
N ILE A 79 21.00 5.33 0.06
CA ILE A 79 20.17 5.10 -1.13
C ILE A 79 20.73 3.94 -1.96
N GLU A 80 22.04 3.92 -2.20
CA GLU A 80 22.71 2.87 -2.95
C GLU A 80 22.54 1.49 -2.28
N ASN A 81 22.74 1.41 -0.96
CA ASN A 81 22.53 0.18 -0.21
C ASN A 81 21.07 -0.34 -0.28
N LEU A 82 20.09 0.55 -0.27
CA LEU A 82 18.67 0.17 -0.43
C LEU A 82 18.39 -0.37 -1.84
N GLN A 83 18.98 0.23 -2.86
CA GLN A 83 18.87 -0.26 -4.24
C GLN A 83 19.58 -1.62 -4.44
N GLN A 84 20.73 -1.83 -3.80
CA GLN A 84 21.46 -3.10 -3.87
C GLN A 84 20.75 -4.23 -3.12
N ARG A 85 20.19 -4.00 -1.94
CA ARG A 85 19.38 -5.01 -1.22
C ARG A 85 18.12 -5.43 -1.98
N SER A 86 17.52 -4.52 -2.75
CA SER A 86 16.41 -4.86 -3.66
C SER A 86 16.83 -5.81 -4.80
N LYS A 87 18.13 -5.83 -5.15
CA LYS A 87 18.73 -6.74 -6.13
C LYS A 87 19.18 -8.09 -5.56
N GLU A 88 19.23 -8.27 -4.23
CA GLU A 88 19.40 -9.58 -3.59
C GLU A 88 18.12 -10.44 -3.71
N LYS A 89 17.61 -10.59 -4.94
CA LYS A 89 16.58 -11.57 -5.35
C LYS A 89 17.18 -12.99 -5.48
N GLY A 90 18.21 -13.31 -4.71
CA GLY A 90 19.09 -14.46 -4.97
C GLY A 90 18.37 -15.81 -4.88
N LEU A 91 17.50 -15.98 -3.88
CA LEU A 91 16.83 -17.27 -3.62
C LEU A 91 15.37 -17.27 -4.10
N THR A 92 14.56 -16.28 -3.69
CA THR A 92 13.15 -16.23 -4.07
C THR A 92 12.96 -16.06 -5.59
N GLY A 93 13.79 -15.23 -6.24
CA GLY A 93 13.71 -15.04 -7.69
C GLY A 93 14.12 -16.27 -8.50
N TRP A 94 15.11 -17.02 -8.00
CA TRP A 94 15.55 -18.28 -8.60
C TRP A 94 14.50 -19.39 -8.43
N MET A 95 13.92 -19.50 -7.23
CA MET A 95 12.87 -20.47 -6.92
C MET A 95 11.64 -20.28 -7.81
N VAL A 96 11.15 -19.05 -7.95
CA VAL A 96 9.99 -18.71 -8.80
C VAL A 96 10.26 -19.05 -10.28
N ARG A 97 11.51 -18.94 -10.73
CA ARG A 97 11.88 -19.24 -12.12
C ARG A 97 11.95 -20.74 -12.42
N ILE A 98 12.36 -21.56 -11.46
CA ILE A 98 12.49 -23.02 -11.63
C ILE A 98 11.20 -23.77 -11.32
N PHE A 99 10.41 -23.27 -10.37
CA PHE A 99 9.14 -23.85 -9.95
C PHE A 99 8.22 -24.29 -11.11
N PRO A 100 7.93 -23.47 -12.14
CA PRO A 100 7.03 -23.89 -13.22
C PRO A 100 7.55 -25.09 -14.01
N LYS A 101 8.88 -25.24 -14.19
CA LYS A 101 9.45 -26.40 -14.89
C LYS A 101 9.24 -27.70 -14.10
N VAL A 102 9.39 -27.62 -12.77
CA VAL A 102 9.19 -28.77 -11.88
C VAL A 102 7.70 -29.09 -11.75
N ALA A 103 6.85 -28.08 -11.59
CA ALA A 103 5.40 -28.24 -11.48
C ALA A 103 4.79 -28.86 -12.74
N VAL A 104 5.25 -28.49 -13.94
CA VAL A 104 4.78 -29.10 -15.21
C VAL A 104 5.14 -30.58 -15.29
N SER A 105 6.34 -30.97 -14.83
CA SER A 105 6.71 -32.39 -14.74
C SER A 105 5.82 -33.16 -13.79
N GLY A 106 5.53 -32.59 -12.60
CA GLY A 106 4.63 -33.22 -11.63
C GLY A 106 3.19 -33.35 -12.17
N LEU A 107 2.70 -32.30 -12.83
CA LEU A 107 1.40 -32.29 -13.49
C LEU A 107 1.30 -33.40 -14.55
N ALA A 108 2.34 -33.58 -15.37
CA ALA A 108 2.37 -34.62 -16.39
C ALA A 108 2.25 -36.02 -15.79
N VAL A 109 2.90 -36.28 -14.65
CA VAL A 109 2.77 -37.56 -13.93
C VAL A 109 1.36 -37.76 -13.39
N ILE A 110 0.75 -36.72 -12.80
CA ILE A 110 -0.63 -36.79 -12.30
C ILE A 110 -1.60 -37.09 -13.45
N ILE A 111 -1.47 -36.40 -14.58
CA ILE A 111 -2.29 -36.63 -15.77
C ILE A 111 -2.10 -38.05 -16.30
N LEU A 112 -0.86 -38.54 -16.35
CA LEU A 112 -0.55 -39.90 -16.78
C LEU A 112 -1.21 -40.94 -15.86
N LEU A 113 -1.12 -40.75 -14.55
CA LEU A 113 -1.75 -41.63 -13.56
C LEU A 113 -3.27 -41.63 -13.72
N MET A 114 -3.87 -40.45 -13.86
CA MET A 114 -5.32 -40.32 -14.11
C MET A 114 -5.73 -41.05 -15.39
N ALA A 115 -5.00 -40.85 -16.48
CA ALA A 115 -5.28 -41.54 -17.75
C ALA A 115 -5.12 -43.07 -17.62
N SER A 116 -4.11 -43.54 -16.89
CA SER A 116 -3.90 -44.96 -16.63
C SER A 116 -5.07 -45.56 -15.85
N THR A 117 -5.50 -44.92 -14.76
CA THR A 117 -6.64 -45.39 -13.96
C THR A 117 -7.93 -45.40 -14.78
N TYR A 118 -8.17 -44.37 -15.58
CA TYR A 118 -9.36 -44.30 -16.43
C TYR A 118 -9.44 -45.45 -17.45
N LEU A 119 -8.31 -45.84 -18.04
CA LEU A 119 -8.26 -46.95 -18.99
C LEU A 119 -8.53 -48.31 -18.33
N VAL A 120 -8.16 -48.47 -17.05
CA VAL A 120 -8.32 -49.73 -16.30
C VAL A 120 -9.71 -49.86 -15.72
N GLU A 121 -10.24 -48.81 -15.08
CA GLU A 121 -11.51 -48.86 -14.32
C GLU A 121 -12.69 -48.23 -15.06
N GLY A 122 -12.46 -47.50 -16.17
CA GLY A 122 -13.51 -46.92 -17.01
C GLY A 122 -14.29 -45.75 -16.39
N SER A 123 -14.06 -45.43 -15.11
CA SER A 123 -14.72 -44.34 -14.39
C SER A 123 -13.76 -43.62 -13.44
N PHE A 124 -13.96 -42.31 -13.25
CA PHE A 124 -13.27 -41.53 -12.23
C PHE A 124 -14.22 -41.37 -11.04
N SER A 125 -14.13 -42.25 -10.04
CA SER A 125 -14.78 -42.02 -8.76
C SER A 125 -13.81 -41.32 -7.80
N LEU A 126 -14.25 -40.21 -7.19
CA LEU A 126 -13.50 -39.53 -6.12
C LEU A 126 -13.29 -40.46 -4.92
N ASP A 127 -14.20 -41.41 -4.72
CA ASP A 127 -14.13 -42.38 -3.63
C ASP A 127 -12.96 -43.36 -3.82
N THR A 128 -12.63 -43.74 -5.06
CA THR A 128 -11.46 -44.58 -5.35
C THR A 128 -10.16 -43.79 -5.16
N LEU A 129 -10.13 -42.53 -5.59
CA LEU A 129 -8.95 -41.67 -5.46
C LEU A 129 -8.62 -41.31 -4.00
N LEU A 130 -9.64 -41.30 -3.13
CA LEU A 130 -9.52 -41.09 -1.68
C LEU A 130 -9.37 -42.40 -0.89
N GLY A 131 -9.35 -43.56 -1.56
CA GLY A 131 -9.20 -44.88 -0.92
C GLY A 131 -10.42 -45.34 -0.12
N ILE A 132 -11.60 -44.75 -0.36
CA ILE A 132 -12.84 -45.01 0.37
C ILE A 132 -13.53 -46.28 -0.15
N SER A 133 -13.34 -46.64 -1.43
CA SER A 133 -14.01 -47.78 -2.05
C SER A 133 -13.55 -49.15 -1.54
N GLU A 134 -12.30 -49.26 -1.09
CA GLU A 134 -11.71 -50.54 -0.67
C GLU A 134 -12.15 -50.93 0.76
N VAL A 135 -12.30 -49.94 1.65
CA VAL A 135 -12.80 -50.14 3.03
C VAL A 135 -14.24 -50.64 3.06
N ALA A 136 -15.11 -50.14 2.17
CA ALA A 136 -16.52 -50.53 2.18
C ALA A 136 -16.77 -51.96 1.69
N ALA A 137 -15.91 -52.51 0.82
CA ALA A 137 -16.06 -53.86 0.29
C ALA A 137 -15.57 -54.93 1.27
N GLU A 138 -14.48 -54.68 1.99
CA GLU A 138 -13.91 -55.61 2.97
C GLU A 138 -14.80 -55.77 4.21
N ASP A 139 -15.45 -54.68 4.64
CA ASP A 139 -16.42 -54.73 5.75
C ASP A 139 -17.72 -55.45 5.35
N ALA A 140 -18.18 -55.32 4.10
CA ALA A 140 -19.42 -55.93 3.64
C ALA A 140 -19.36 -57.47 3.63
N ASP A 141 -18.23 -58.06 3.27
CA ASP A 141 -18.03 -59.51 3.29
C ASP A 141 -18.05 -60.08 4.71
N TYR A 142 -17.58 -59.33 5.70
CA TYR A 142 -17.59 -59.76 7.11
C TYR A 142 -19.02 -59.91 7.66
N TYR A 143 -19.93 -59.00 7.29
CA TYR A 143 -21.35 -59.08 7.72
C TYR A 143 -22.18 -60.14 6.99
N LEU A 144 -21.74 -60.58 5.81
CA LEU A 144 -22.41 -61.65 5.06
C LEU A 144 -22.01 -63.05 5.52
N ILE A 145 -20.80 -63.22 6.07
CA ILE A 145 -20.33 -64.49 6.62
C ILE A 145 -20.98 -64.80 7.99
N GLU A 146 -21.35 -63.78 8.77
CA GLU A 146 -21.93 -63.97 10.11
C GLU A 146 -23.44 -64.29 10.11
N ASN A 147 -24.11 -64.20 8.95
CA ASN A 147 -25.55 -64.45 8.80
C ASN A 147 -25.90 -65.78 8.07
N PHE A 148 -24.95 -66.71 7.94
CA PHE A 148 -25.18 -68.07 7.43
C PHE A 148 -24.83 -69.15 8.46
#